data_AF-A0A5A8A5S2-F1
#
_entry.id   AF-A0A5A8A5S2-F1
#
_cell.length_a   1.000
_cell.length_b   1.000
_cell.length_c   1.000
_cell.angle_alpha   90.00
_cell.angle_beta   90.00
_cell.angle_gamma   90.00
#
_symmetry.space_group_name_H-M   'P 1'
#
loop_
_entity.id
_entity.type
_entity.pdbx_description
1 polymer ?
#
loop_
_entity_poly.entity_id
_entity_poly.type
_entity_poly.pdbx_seq_one_letter_code
_entity_poly.pdbx_strand_id
1 'polypeptide(L)'
;MTNPRLIQNFSGAQALLIVPPSTVTDILAGTLMKLGLTVASVVPAGEAPWLDFGILDPEHQIVIVDGDLPLPGLAASAVSDLPPVPVVGLVGVEAPSRLKGLLQLGATGLLRKPIHGASVYAALFLAVNEHNRRRVLEERLARHEERRRGRRHVVKAILRLMQEHGLDDDAAYEALRRDAMRARQPLEAYCEALVQGRPSIAAAAVTPRLARS
;
A
#
# COMPACT_ATOMS: atom_id res chain seq x y z
N MET A 1 12.67 18.58 3.67
CA MET A 1 12.18 17.19 3.56
C MET A 1 11.62 16.79 4.91
N THR A 2 10.30 16.67 5.05
CA THR A 2 9.70 16.36 6.36
C THR A 2 9.79 14.85 6.59
N ASN A 3 10.62 14.45 7.55
CA ASN A 3 10.66 13.07 8.03
C ASN A 3 9.32 12.77 8.74
N PRO A 4 8.74 11.57 8.61
CA PRO A 4 7.56 11.23 9.39
C PRO A 4 7.84 11.43 10.87
N ARG A 5 6.91 12.07 11.57
CA ARG A 5 7.03 12.28 13.02
C ARG A 5 7.01 10.91 13.69
N LEU A 6 7.99 10.67 14.55
CA LEU A 6 8.07 9.41 15.27
C LEU A 6 6.90 9.30 16.26
N ILE A 7 6.20 8.18 16.21
CA ILE A 7 5.18 7.81 17.19
C ILE A 7 5.89 7.20 18.39
N GLN A 8 5.72 7.83 19.54
CA GLN A 8 6.29 7.41 20.83
C GLN A 8 5.21 7.01 21.84
N ASN A 9 3.96 7.42 21.59
CA ASN A 9 2.82 7.10 22.43
C ASN A 9 1.83 6.27 21.60
N PHE A 10 1.39 5.16 22.17
CA PHE A 10 0.45 4.22 21.55
C PHE A 10 -0.94 4.29 22.22
N SER A 11 -1.16 5.27 23.10
CA SER A 11 -2.44 5.46 23.78
C SER A 11 -3.59 5.63 22.80
N GLY A 12 -4.67 4.89 23.00
CA GLY A 12 -5.85 4.91 22.11
C GLY A 12 -5.77 3.94 20.94
N ALA A 13 -4.63 3.30 20.70
CA ALA A 13 -4.54 2.20 19.75
C ALA A 13 -5.13 0.90 20.33
N GLN A 14 -5.47 -0.04 19.45
CA GLN A 14 -5.94 -1.37 19.76
C GLN A 14 -4.92 -2.40 19.25
N ALA A 15 -4.43 -3.25 20.16
CA ALA A 15 -3.63 -4.41 19.82
C ALA A 15 -4.55 -5.63 19.57
N LEU A 16 -4.50 -6.16 18.35
CA LEU A 16 -5.14 -7.42 17.98
C LEU A 16 -4.14 -8.57 18.21
N LEU A 17 -4.39 -9.38 19.24
CA LEU A 17 -3.55 -10.52 19.58
C LEU A 17 -4.04 -11.77 18.86
N ILE A 18 -3.25 -12.25 17.90
CA ILE A 18 -3.40 -13.61 17.34
C ILE A 18 -2.32 -14.50 17.92
N VAL A 19 -2.55 -14.88 19.17
CA VAL A 19 -1.63 -15.63 20.00
C VAL A 19 -2.46 -16.62 20.81
N PRO A 20 -2.03 -17.88 20.95
CA PRO A 20 -2.70 -18.81 21.86
C PRO A 20 -2.79 -18.25 23.29
N PRO A 21 -3.87 -18.54 24.04
CA PRO A 21 -3.97 -18.13 25.43
C PRO A 21 -2.86 -18.81 26.24
N SER A 22 -2.08 -18.02 26.96
CA SER A 22 -0.99 -18.48 27.82
C SER A 22 -0.65 -17.41 28.85
N THR A 23 0.04 -17.78 29.93
CA THR A 23 0.54 -16.82 30.93
C THR A 23 1.42 -15.74 30.29
N VAL A 24 2.17 -16.08 29.24
CA VAL A 24 3.01 -15.12 28.49
C VAL A 24 2.13 -14.11 27.74
N THR A 25 1.01 -14.56 27.18
CA THR A 25 0.02 -13.73 26.50
C THR A 25 -0.65 -12.76 27.47
N ASP A 26 -0.94 -13.19 28.70
CA ASP A 26 -1.52 -12.34 29.75
C ASP A 26 -0.56 -11.24 30.20
N ILE A 27 0.73 -11.58 30.37
CA ILE A 27 1.78 -10.61 30.69
C ILE A 27 1.94 -9.58 29.56
N LEU A 28 1.92 -10.04 28.31
CA LEU A 28 1.95 -9.16 27.14
C LEU A 28 0.75 -8.21 27.13
N ALA A 29 -0.47 -8.75 27.26
CA ALA A 29 -1.69 -7.95 27.30
C ALA A 29 -1.66 -6.89 28.41
N GLY A 30 -1.26 -7.28 29.63
CA GLY A 30 -1.11 -6.33 30.74
C GLY A 30 -0.04 -5.26 30.49
N THR A 31 1.04 -5.60 29.78
CA THR A 31 2.06 -4.61 29.39
C THR A 31 1.52 -3.64 28.34
N LEU A 32 0.79 -4.13 27.34
CA LEU A 32 0.17 -3.30 26.30
C LEU A 32 -0.86 -2.32 26.90
N MET A 33 -1.68 -2.79 27.85
CA MET A 33 -2.62 -1.92 28.57
C MET A 33 -1.92 -0.83 29.38
N LYS A 34 -0.79 -1.12 30.03
CA LYS A 34 0.04 -0.11 30.72
C LYS A 34 0.64 0.92 29.76
N LEU A 35 0.83 0.59 28.50
CA LEU A 35 1.27 1.51 27.44
C LEU A 35 0.10 2.29 26.80
N GLY A 36 -1.13 2.10 27.28
CA GLY A 36 -2.32 2.83 26.84
C GLY A 36 -3.09 2.19 25.69
N LEU A 37 -2.73 0.97 25.27
CA LEU A 37 -3.47 0.23 24.24
C LEU A 37 -4.67 -0.51 24.84
N THR A 38 -5.73 -0.63 24.07
CA THR A 38 -6.74 -1.67 24.30
C THR A 38 -6.28 -2.97 23.65
N VAL A 39 -6.74 -4.11 24.16
CA VAL A 39 -6.31 -5.42 23.67
C VAL A 39 -7.54 -6.25 23.32
N ALA A 40 -7.56 -6.79 22.10
CA ALA A 40 -8.57 -7.76 21.68
C ALA A 40 -7.86 -9.05 21.24
N SER A 41 -8.33 -10.19 21.74
CA SER A 41 -7.81 -11.50 21.31
C SER A 41 -8.63 -12.01 20.13
N VAL A 42 -7.92 -12.46 19.10
CA VAL A 42 -8.50 -13.11 17.93
C VAL A 42 -7.99 -14.55 17.94
N VAL A 43 -8.86 -15.49 18.30
CA VAL A 43 -8.53 -16.91 18.33
C VAL A 43 -8.77 -17.49 16.93
N PRO A 44 -7.78 -18.11 16.29
CA PRO A 44 -7.98 -18.79 15.01
C PRO A 44 -9.01 -19.93 15.16
N ALA A 45 -10.15 -19.82 14.47
CA ALA A 45 -11.26 -20.77 14.59
C ALA A 45 -11.23 -21.91 13.54
N GLY A 46 -10.21 -21.97 12.67
CA GLY A 46 -10.13 -22.94 11.58
C GLY A 46 -8.89 -22.75 10.68
N GLU A 47 -8.96 -23.24 9.44
CA GLU A 47 -7.91 -23.03 8.44
C GLU A 47 -7.83 -21.56 7.99
N ALA A 48 -6.63 -21.09 7.63
CA ALA A 48 -6.37 -19.70 7.24
C ALA A 48 -7.21 -19.26 6.02
N PRO A 49 -7.56 -17.96 5.88
CA PRO A 49 -7.12 -16.83 6.71
C PRO A 49 -8.11 -16.49 7.83
N TRP A 50 -7.58 -16.37 9.05
CA TRP A 50 -8.30 -15.93 10.25
C TRP A 50 -8.21 -14.40 10.47
N LEU A 51 -7.59 -13.66 9.53
CA LEU A 51 -7.46 -12.21 9.55
C LEU A 51 -7.79 -11.64 8.17
N ASP A 52 -8.85 -10.84 8.10
CA ASP A 52 -9.17 -10.05 6.92
C ASP A 52 -8.50 -8.68 7.05
N PHE A 53 -7.56 -8.37 6.16
CA PHE A 53 -6.88 -7.07 6.16
C PHE A 53 -7.79 -5.91 5.77
N GLY A 54 -8.90 -6.16 5.06
CA GLY A 54 -9.80 -5.13 4.56
C GLY A 54 -10.65 -4.46 5.65
N ILE A 55 -10.81 -5.11 6.81
CA ILE A 55 -11.57 -4.58 7.95
C ILE A 55 -10.71 -3.89 8.99
N LEU A 56 -9.38 -3.88 8.81
CA LEU A 56 -8.46 -3.32 9.78
C LEU A 56 -8.41 -1.79 9.66
N ASP A 57 -8.40 -1.11 10.81
CA ASP A 57 -8.23 0.33 10.91
C ASP A 57 -6.73 0.68 10.91
N PRO A 58 -6.20 1.26 9.81
CA PRO A 58 -4.78 1.58 9.66
C PRO A 58 -4.25 2.61 10.67
N GLU A 59 -5.13 3.42 11.26
CA GLU A 59 -4.77 4.52 12.15
C GLU A 59 -4.74 4.10 13.63
N HIS A 60 -5.57 3.11 13.99
CA HIS A 60 -5.79 2.76 15.39
C HIS A 60 -5.44 1.31 15.73
N GLN A 61 -5.12 0.44 14.77
CA GLN A 61 -4.86 -0.97 15.05
C GLN A 61 -3.41 -1.38 14.85
N ILE A 62 -2.96 -2.30 15.69
CA ILE A 62 -1.66 -2.97 15.63
C ILE A 62 -1.92 -4.46 15.77
N VAL A 63 -1.35 -5.27 14.88
CA VAL A 63 -1.49 -6.73 14.91
C VAL A 63 -0.27 -7.34 15.58
N ILE A 64 -0.49 -8.22 16.55
CA ILE A 64 0.57 -9.02 17.15
C ILE A 64 0.25 -10.49 16.91
N VAL A 65 1.13 -11.18 16.19
CA VAL A 65 0.91 -12.55 15.74
C VAL A 65 1.98 -13.48 16.30
N ASP A 66 1.56 -14.67 16.70
CA ASP A 66 2.49 -15.73 17.06
C ASP A 66 3.06 -16.39 15.79
N GLY A 67 4.37 -16.27 15.56
CA GLY A 67 5.07 -16.88 14.43
C GLY A 67 5.14 -18.41 14.51
N ASP A 68 4.72 -18.99 15.64
CA ASP A 68 4.61 -20.44 15.81
C ASP A 68 3.29 -20.99 15.26
N LEU A 69 2.31 -20.13 14.95
CA LEU A 69 1.05 -20.49 14.31
C LEU A 69 1.22 -20.71 12.80
N PRO A 70 0.30 -21.43 12.13
CA PRO A 70 0.20 -21.40 10.69
C PRO A 70 -0.17 -19.98 10.26
N LEU A 71 0.85 -19.21 9.86
CA LEU A 71 0.68 -17.87 9.34
C LEU A 71 -0.02 -17.97 7.98
N PRO A 72 -0.96 -17.05 7.68
CA PRO A 72 -1.52 -16.94 6.34
C PRO A 72 -0.37 -16.82 5.36
N GLY A 73 -0.12 -17.88 4.59
CA GLY A 73 0.70 -17.76 3.40
C GLY A 73 -0.08 -16.86 2.48
N LEU A 74 0.40 -15.64 2.25
CA LEU A 74 -0.11 -14.78 1.20
C LEU A 74 0.02 -15.56 -0.12
N ALA A 75 -1.05 -16.27 -0.49
CA ALA A 75 -1.17 -16.95 -1.75
C ALA A 75 -1.27 -15.86 -2.81
N ALA A 76 -0.10 -15.46 -3.32
CA ALA A 76 0.13 -14.87 -4.63
C ALA A 76 -1.07 -14.08 -5.20
N SER A 77 -1.34 -12.89 -4.64
CA SER A 77 -2.06 -11.86 -5.36
C SER A 77 -1.05 -10.80 -5.78
N ALA A 78 -1.10 -10.45 -7.06
CA ALA A 78 -0.06 -9.74 -7.79
C ALA A 78 -0.01 -8.22 -7.53
N VAL A 79 -0.55 -7.76 -6.40
CA VAL A 79 -0.52 -6.37 -5.95
C VAL A 79 -0.29 -6.37 -4.43
N SER A 80 0.42 -5.36 -3.92
CA SER A 80 0.90 -5.18 -2.55
C SER A 80 -0.11 -5.50 -1.41
N ASP A 81 -0.34 -6.78 -1.10
CA ASP A 81 -1.27 -7.23 -0.05
C ASP A 81 -0.59 -7.33 1.32
N LEU A 82 0.30 -6.38 1.63
CA LEU A 82 0.79 -6.23 3.00
C LEU A 82 -0.31 -5.59 3.86
N PRO A 83 -0.40 -5.94 5.15
CA PRO A 83 -1.41 -5.37 6.03
C PRO A 83 -1.28 -3.85 6.09
N PRO A 84 -2.43 -3.14 6.13
CA PRO A 84 -2.46 -1.69 6.21
C PRO A 84 -2.13 -1.18 7.62
N VAL A 85 -1.87 -2.09 8.57
CA VAL A 85 -1.50 -1.84 9.97
C VAL A 85 -0.10 -2.35 10.28
N PRO A 86 0.57 -1.83 11.33
CA PRO A 86 1.80 -2.40 11.86
C PRO A 86 1.59 -3.83 12.35
N VAL A 87 2.55 -4.72 12.06
CA VAL A 87 2.56 -6.12 12.50
C VAL A 87 3.81 -6.41 13.32
N VAL A 88 3.60 -6.97 14.51
CA VAL A 88 4.66 -7.48 15.40
C VAL A 88 4.58 -9.00 15.45
N GLY A 89 5.69 -9.67 15.10
CA GLY A 89 5.79 -11.12 15.24
C GLY A 89 6.30 -11.54 16.62
N LEU A 90 5.68 -12.53 17.25
CA LEU A 90 6.23 -13.24 18.41
C LEU A 90 7.00 -14.47 17.95
N VAL A 91 8.23 -14.66 18.43
CA VAL A 91 9.04 -15.83 18.05
C VAL A 91 9.63 -16.47 19.29
N GLY A 92 9.35 -17.75 19.50
CA GLY A 92 9.99 -18.55 20.56
C GLY A 92 11.33 -19.12 20.11
N VAL A 93 11.30 -19.92 19.04
CA VAL A 93 12.49 -20.49 18.40
C VAL A 93 12.66 -19.85 17.04
N GLU A 94 13.80 -19.22 16.82
CA GLU A 94 14.15 -18.57 15.55
C GLU A 94 14.46 -19.61 14.48
N ALA A 95 13.42 -20.21 13.92
CA ALA A 95 13.52 -21.02 12.72
C ALA A 95 13.38 -20.11 11.49
N PRO A 96 14.26 -20.22 10.47
CA PRO A 96 14.18 -19.41 9.25
C PRO A 96 12.80 -19.45 8.57
N SER A 97 12.09 -20.57 8.64
CA SER A 97 10.74 -20.72 8.11
C SER A 97 9.71 -19.81 8.80
N ARG A 98 9.80 -19.66 10.13
CA ARG A 98 8.90 -18.80 10.91
C ARG A 98 9.16 -17.33 10.64
N LEU A 99 10.45 -16.94 10.60
CA LEU A 99 10.85 -15.59 10.23
C LEU A 99 10.41 -15.23 8.82
N LYS A 100 10.53 -16.17 7.87
CA LYS A 100 10.04 -15.98 6.50
C LYS A 100 8.52 -15.76 6.47
N GLY A 101 7.75 -16.55 7.21
CA GLY A 101 6.29 -16.38 7.28
C GLY A 101 5.90 -15.00 7.87
N LEU A 102 6.57 -14.57 8.95
CA LEU A 102 6.35 -13.25 9.53
C LEU A 102 6.70 -12.12 8.56
N LEU A 103 7.82 -12.25 7.84
CA LEU A 103 8.23 -11.29 6.81
C LEU A 103 7.19 -11.21 5.68
N GLN A 104 6.70 -12.36 5.22
CA GLN A 104 5.66 -12.44 4.18
C GLN A 104 4.33 -11.83 4.65
N LEU A 105 4.00 -11.93 5.93
CA LEU A 105 2.86 -11.24 6.55
C LEU A 105 3.09 -9.74 6.74
N GLY A 106 4.30 -9.22 6.45
CA GLY A 106 4.61 -7.81 6.59
C GLY A 106 5.00 -7.36 8.00
N ALA A 107 5.46 -8.29 8.85
CA ALA A 107 6.01 -7.96 10.16
C ALA A 107 7.11 -6.89 10.05
N THR A 108 6.94 -5.82 10.81
CA THR A 108 7.86 -4.67 10.89
C THR A 108 8.57 -4.60 12.23
N GLY A 109 8.17 -5.44 13.18
CA GLY A 109 8.87 -5.67 14.43
C GLY A 109 8.77 -7.11 14.89
N LEU A 110 9.64 -7.47 15.83
CA LEU A 110 9.74 -8.80 16.40
C LEU A 110 9.86 -8.73 17.92
N LEU A 111 9.22 -9.66 18.61
CA LEU A 111 9.33 -9.86 20.04
C LEU A 111 9.68 -11.32 20.32
N ARG A 112 10.85 -11.54 20.95
CA ARG A 112 11.31 -12.88 21.30
C ARG A 112 10.63 -13.36 22.59
N LYS A 113 10.22 -14.63 22.64
CA LYS A 113 9.77 -15.28 23.87
C LYS A 113 11.01 -15.78 24.66
N PRO A 114 11.08 -15.63 25.99
CA PRO A 114 10.07 -15.04 26.87
C PRO A 114 9.98 -13.52 26.74
N ILE A 115 8.77 -12.99 26.90
CA ILE A 115 8.48 -11.56 26.75
C ILE A 115 8.86 -10.81 28.03
N HIS A 116 9.58 -9.70 27.88
CA HIS A 116 9.90 -8.78 28.96
C HIS A 116 9.24 -7.42 28.71
N GLY A 117 8.76 -6.73 29.75
CA GLY A 117 8.02 -5.48 29.58
C GLY A 117 8.77 -4.41 28.76
N ALA A 118 10.09 -4.29 28.98
CA ALA A 118 10.94 -3.36 28.24
C ALA A 118 11.07 -3.68 26.74
N SER A 119 11.01 -4.96 26.36
CA SER A 119 11.11 -5.35 24.94
C SER A 119 9.81 -5.08 24.17
N VAL A 120 8.66 -5.05 24.86
CA VAL A 120 7.35 -4.72 24.24
C VAL A 120 7.35 -3.30 23.69
N TYR A 121 7.76 -2.31 24.48
CA TYR A 121 7.80 -0.92 24.02
C TYR A 121 8.75 -0.76 22.82
N ALA A 122 9.95 -1.33 22.89
CA ALA A 122 10.92 -1.25 21.80
C ALA A 122 10.40 -1.90 20.50
N ALA A 123 9.75 -3.08 20.61
CA ALA A 123 9.16 -3.76 19.46
C ALA A 123 8.01 -2.96 18.84
N LEU A 124 7.11 -2.40 19.66
CA LEU A 124 6.03 -1.53 19.18
C LEU A 124 6.57 -0.27 18.51
N PHE A 125 7.55 0.38 19.14
CA PHE A 125 8.16 1.59 18.61
C PHE A 125 8.76 1.34 17.22
N LEU A 126 9.54 0.27 17.06
CA LEU A 126 10.12 -0.06 15.76
C LEU A 126 9.05 -0.44 14.73
N ALA A 127 8.10 -1.30 15.09
CA ALA A 127 7.06 -1.77 14.18
C ALA A 127 6.19 -0.63 13.64
N VAL A 128 5.67 0.22 14.53
CA VAL A 128 4.77 1.32 14.16
C VAL A 128 5.51 2.34 13.29
N ASN A 129 6.73 2.72 13.68
CA ASN A 129 7.47 3.74 12.95
C ASN A 129 8.01 3.22 11.60
N GLU A 130 8.42 1.95 11.53
CA GLU A 130 8.83 1.35 10.25
C GLU A 130 7.64 1.16 9.32
N HIS A 131 6.48 0.73 9.82
CA HIS A 131 5.25 0.68 9.05
C HIS A 131 4.86 2.06 8.50
N ASN A 132 4.89 3.11 9.33
CA ASN A 132 4.60 4.48 8.89
C ASN A 132 5.61 4.98 7.86
N ARG A 133 6.89 4.68 8.05
CA ARG A 133 7.94 5.01 7.08
C ARG A 133 7.67 4.32 5.75
N ARG A 134 7.34 3.03 5.75
CA ARG A 134 6.97 2.25 4.57
C ARG A 134 5.77 2.86 3.86
N ARG A 135 4.67 3.12 4.57
CA ARG A 135 3.46 3.75 4.01
C ARG A 135 3.76 5.09 3.34
N VAL A 136 4.55 5.96 3.98
CA VAL A 136 4.94 7.25 3.40
C VAL A 136 5.76 7.08 2.12
N LEU A 137 6.63 6.07 2.05
CA LEU A 137 7.42 5.77 0.84
C LEU A 137 6.52 5.24 -0.29
N GLU A 138 5.59 4.34 0.03
CA GLU A 138 4.61 3.80 -0.92
C GLU A 138 3.70 4.90 -1.48
N GLU A 139 3.19 5.80 -0.64
CA GLU A 139 2.41 6.95 -1.09
C GLU A 139 3.22 7.89 -2.00
N ARG A 140 4.49 8.11 -1.69
CA ARG A 140 5.37 8.92 -2.55
C ARG A 140 5.59 8.24 -3.89
N LEU A 141 5.83 6.93 -3.89
CA LEU A 141 5.99 6.14 -5.10
C LEU A 141 4.73 6.22 -5.96
N ALA A 142 3.55 6.00 -5.37
CA ALA A 142 2.27 6.13 -6.05
C ALA A 142 2.07 7.54 -6.66
N ARG A 143 2.38 8.60 -5.91
CA ARG A 143 2.31 9.98 -6.43
C ARG A 143 3.30 10.23 -7.58
N HIS A 144 4.48 9.63 -7.53
CA HIS A 144 5.46 9.73 -8.62
C HIS A 144 5.03 8.96 -9.86
N GLU A 145 4.48 7.76 -9.69
CA GLU A 145 3.93 6.96 -10.78
C GLU A 145 2.74 7.65 -11.44
N GLU A 146 1.86 8.26 -10.65
CA GLU A 146 0.72 9.02 -11.15
C GLU A 146 1.16 10.18 -12.04
N ARG A 147 2.13 10.99 -11.58
CA ARG A 147 2.72 12.05 -12.40
C ARG A 147 3.39 11.52 -13.67
N ARG A 148 4.04 10.36 -13.60
CA ARG A 148 4.67 9.72 -14.77
C ARG A 148 3.62 9.28 -15.79
N ARG A 149 2.49 8.70 -15.34
CA ARG A 149 1.37 8.30 -16.21
C ARG A 149 0.73 9.52 -16.89
N GLY A 150 0.49 10.60 -16.15
CA GLY A 150 -0.05 11.85 -16.69
C GLY A 150 0.75 12.41 -17.87
N ARG A 151 2.09 12.41 -17.79
CA ARG A 151 2.96 12.87 -18.90
C ARG A 151 2.79 12.05 -20.18
N ARG A 152 2.58 10.73 -20.06
CA ARG A 152 2.31 9.87 -21.22
C ARG A 152 1.00 10.25 -21.92
N HIS A 153 -0.02 10.61 -21.15
CA HIS A 153 -1.30 11.05 -21.71
C HIS A 153 -1.19 12.39 -22.43
N VAL A 154 -0.41 13.33 -21.89
CA VAL A 154 -0.14 14.63 -22.55
C VAL A 154 0.53 14.42 -23.90
N VAL A 155 1.59 13.62 -23.98
CA VAL A 155 2.27 13.34 -25.26
C VAL A 155 1.34 12.69 -26.28
N LYS A 156 0.52 11.72 -25.86
CA LYS A 156 -0.47 11.10 -26.74
C LYS A 156 -1.53 12.09 -27.24
N ALA A 157 -2.00 12.99 -26.37
CA ALA A 157 -2.96 14.02 -26.72
C ALA A 157 -2.38 15.02 -27.72
N ILE A 158 -1.11 15.45 -27.54
CA ILE A 158 -0.41 16.33 -28.49
C ILE A 158 -0.31 15.66 -29.86
N LEU A 159 0.25 14.44 -29.93
CA LEU A 159 0.40 13.70 -31.18
C LEU A 159 -0.93 13.50 -31.91
N ARG A 160 -1.99 13.22 -31.16
CA ARG A 160 -3.34 13.11 -31.69
C ARG A 160 -3.83 14.43 -32.28
N LEU A 161 -3.67 15.54 -31.56
CA LEU A 161 -4.12 16.86 -32.01
C LEU A 161 -3.34 17.34 -33.23
N MET A 162 -2.04 17.04 -33.29
CA MET A 162 -1.20 17.26 -34.47
C MET A 162 -1.74 16.48 -35.68
N GLN A 163 -2.11 15.20 -35.50
CA GLN A 163 -2.67 14.39 -36.58
C GLN A 163 -4.08 14.82 -37.03
N GLU A 164 -4.95 15.18 -36.09
CA GLU A 164 -6.35 15.54 -36.38
C GLU A 164 -6.48 16.95 -36.99
N HIS A 165 -5.61 17.88 -36.60
CA HIS A 165 -5.72 19.30 -36.98
C HIS A 165 -4.54 19.82 -37.81
N GLY A 166 -3.55 18.98 -38.12
CA GLY A 166 -2.36 19.38 -38.88
C GLY A 166 -1.50 20.43 -38.17
N LEU A 167 -1.53 20.45 -36.83
CA LEU A 167 -0.79 21.39 -36.00
C LEU A 167 0.65 20.91 -35.79
N ASP A 168 1.55 21.86 -35.54
CA ASP A 168 2.84 21.57 -34.92
C ASP A 168 2.67 21.25 -33.43
N ASP A 169 3.75 20.81 -32.79
CA ASP A 169 3.76 20.39 -31.39
C ASP A 169 3.44 21.55 -30.43
N ASP A 170 4.01 22.73 -30.68
CA ASP A 170 3.76 23.93 -29.87
C ASP A 170 2.30 24.39 -29.94
N ALA A 171 1.70 24.47 -31.13
CA ALA A 171 0.30 24.87 -31.30
C ALA A 171 -0.66 23.84 -30.71
N ALA A 172 -0.35 22.55 -30.83
CA ALA A 172 -1.13 21.48 -30.21
C ALA A 172 -1.09 21.55 -28.68
N TYR A 173 0.09 21.78 -28.10
CA TYR A 173 0.24 21.95 -26.65
C TYR A 173 -0.55 23.17 -26.12
N GLU A 174 -0.43 24.33 -26.78
CA GLU A 174 -1.16 25.54 -26.36
C GLU A 174 -2.68 25.42 -26.55
N ALA A 175 -3.15 24.65 -27.53
CA ALA A 175 -4.56 24.30 -27.65
C ALA A 175 -5.05 23.46 -26.46
N LEU A 176 -4.36 22.36 -26.13
CA LEU A 176 -4.70 21.51 -24.98
C LEU A 176 -4.65 22.27 -23.67
N ARG A 177 -3.65 23.15 -23.48
CA ARG A 177 -3.51 23.99 -22.30
C ARG A 177 -4.68 24.95 -22.13
N ARG A 178 -5.10 25.63 -23.21
CA ARG A 178 -6.25 26.53 -23.20
C ARG A 178 -7.54 25.79 -22.86
N ASP A 179 -7.74 24.60 -23.43
CA ASP A 179 -8.94 23.82 -23.17
C ASP A 179 -8.98 23.25 -21.74
N ALA A 180 -7.84 22.79 -21.22
CA ALA A 180 -7.72 22.37 -19.83
C ALA A 180 -8.02 23.52 -18.85
N MET A 181 -7.54 24.75 -19.14
CA MET A 181 -7.85 25.94 -18.35
C MET A 181 -9.35 26.29 -18.40
N ARG A 182 -9.99 26.21 -19.57
CA ARG A 182 -11.45 26.42 -19.70
C ARG A 182 -12.24 25.39 -18.91
N ALA A 183 -11.77 24.14 -18.89
CA ALA A 183 -12.35 23.06 -18.10
C ALA A 183 -12.01 23.12 -16.60
N ARG A 184 -11.12 24.04 -16.18
CA ARG A 184 -10.58 24.16 -14.81
C ARG A 184 -9.97 22.85 -14.29
N GLN A 185 -9.31 22.10 -15.16
CA GLN A 185 -8.64 20.85 -14.84
C GLN A 185 -7.12 20.98 -15.04
N PRO A 186 -6.31 20.23 -14.27
CA PRO A 186 -4.90 20.12 -14.58
C PRO A 186 -4.71 19.48 -15.96
N LEU A 187 -3.72 19.96 -16.71
CA LEU A 187 -3.49 19.56 -18.12
C LEU A 187 -3.36 18.04 -18.25
N GLU A 188 -2.67 17.38 -17.33
CA GLU A 188 -2.50 15.93 -17.32
C GLU A 188 -3.84 15.19 -17.23
N ALA A 189 -4.74 15.63 -16.35
CA ALA A 189 -6.06 15.01 -16.18
C ALA A 189 -6.98 15.27 -17.38
N TYR A 190 -6.90 16.47 -17.96
CA TYR A 190 -7.65 16.81 -19.18
C TYR A 190 -7.19 15.93 -20.36
N CYS A 191 -5.88 15.82 -20.57
CA CYS A 191 -5.31 14.98 -21.62
C CYS A 191 -5.59 13.48 -21.41
N GLU A 192 -5.58 13.02 -20.16
CA GLU A 192 -5.98 11.65 -19.83
C GLU A 192 -7.45 11.39 -20.19
N ALA A 193 -8.37 12.27 -19.77
CA ALA A 193 -9.78 12.17 -20.12
C ALA A 193 -10.01 12.24 -21.65
N LEU A 194 -9.26 13.06 -22.37
CA LEU A 194 -9.33 13.17 -23.83
C LEU A 194 -8.85 11.88 -24.53
N VAL A 195 -7.81 11.24 -24.00
CA VAL A 195 -7.25 9.99 -24.55
C VAL A 195 -8.13 8.77 -24.19
N GLN A 196 -8.75 8.76 -23.01
CA GLN A 196 -9.61 7.67 -22.54
C GLN A 196 -11.06 7.78 -23.04
N GLY A 197 -11.60 9.00 -23.16
CA GLY A 197 -13.01 9.29 -23.51
C GLY A 197 -13.33 9.22 -25.01
N ARG A 198 -12.34 9.00 -25.88
CA ARG A 198 -12.55 8.73 -27.31
C ARG A 198 -11.64 7.56 -27.70
N PRO A 199 -12.17 6.32 -27.82
CA PRO A 199 -11.36 5.21 -28.33
C PRO A 199 -10.79 5.61 -29.69
N SER A 200 -9.50 5.37 -29.88
CA SER A 200 -8.80 5.72 -31.13
C SER A 200 -9.56 5.11 -32.30
N ILE A 201 -10.02 5.94 -33.23
CA ILE A 201 -10.56 5.46 -34.49
C ILE A 201 -9.42 4.71 -35.17
N ALA A 202 -9.69 3.44 -35.46
CA ALA A 202 -8.83 2.55 -36.19
C ALA A 202 -8.31 3.24 -37.46
N ALA A 203 -7.04 2.96 -37.77
CA ALA A 203 -6.33 3.39 -38.96
C ALA A 203 -7.25 3.48 -40.20
N ALA A 204 -7.43 4.70 -40.70
CA ALA A 204 -8.09 4.93 -41.97
C ALA A 204 -7.25 4.32 -43.09
N ALA A 205 -7.79 3.24 -43.66
CA ALA A 205 -7.59 2.68 -44.99
C ALA A 205 -6.41 3.22 -45.83
N VAL A 206 -5.34 2.43 -45.94
CA VAL A 206 -4.54 2.37 -47.17
C VAL A 206 -5.24 1.39 -48.10
N THR A 207 -6.01 1.91 -49.06
CA THR A 207 -6.58 1.13 -50.17
C THR A 207 -5.46 0.88 -51.20
N PRO A 208 -5.12 -0.38 -51.57
CA PRO A 208 -4.26 -0.59 -52.72
C PRO A 208 -5.07 -0.32 -53.99
N ARG A 209 -4.65 0.69 -54.77
CA ARG A 209 -5.14 0.91 -56.13
C ARG A 209 -4.83 -0.33 -56.98
N LEU A 210 -5.88 -0.99 -57.44
CA LEU A 210 -5.81 -1.97 -58.52
C LEU A 210 -5.28 -1.29 -59.78
N ALA A 211 -4.10 -1.70 -60.25
CA ALA A 211 -3.65 -1.45 -61.61
C ALA A 211 -4.14 -2.62 -62.48
N ARG A 212 -5.13 -2.35 -63.33
CA ARG A 212 -5.47 -3.15 -64.50
C ARG A 212 -5.09 -2.34 -65.74
N SER A 213 -4.08 -2.83 -66.45
CA SER A 213 -3.95 -2.79 -67.92
C SER A 213 -2.74 -3.61 -68.29
#